data_AF-B0C514-F1
#
_entry.id   AF-B0C514-F1
#
_cell.length_a   1.000
_cell.length_b   1.000
_cell.length_c   1.000
_cell.angle_alpha   90.00
_cell.angle_beta   90.00
_cell.angle_gamma   90.00
#
_symmetry.space_group_name_H-M   'P 1'
#
loop_
_entity.id
_entity.type
_entity.pdbx_description
1 polymer ?
#
loop_
_entity_poly.entity_id
_entity_poly.type
_entity_poly.pdbx_seq_one_letter_code
_entity_poly.pdbx_strand_id
1 'polypeptide(L)'
;MIIESIGIGIVAVLLIAWGGLEWTHRRRQGNALDALPGNWQFESREPQHYQLVGEQTFFNPTRKLEVMIPELSVDVTLLSKGSLDEIDYKIKVVPKHPDAEPREDGYWFAYIVKSRYQTSAEIKLDITGPDLTQLKAVWVRVNYVSYGPKGRIENTHHEVVPLRFPDPQEALQWRSVAGGQVLPVPTHLLTQLDTCPDIVRRYVSPHAQPGDIVTIGETPVAIMQGRIFHPSTIKPGWVAQRLVYFFLPTSSLATACGMQTLVNIEGPVRVFLAFVVGAIAKVFGQAGVFYRLAGEQARLIDDVTGTLPPFDQFIVLGPDDPQKVVDQIQAETGLAAAIVDVNDLKRVKILSATQGAPLPLIEEALRSNPAGNADEQTPVVLIRPNQS
;
A
#
# COMPACT_ATOMS: atom_id res chain seq x y z
N MET A 1 -34.90 32.64 -35.34
CA MET A 1 -35.33 31.27 -34.99
C MET A 1 -34.54 30.16 -35.70
N ILE A 2 -34.77 29.80 -36.98
CA ILE A 2 -34.09 28.61 -37.58
C ILE A 2 -32.55 28.74 -37.61
N ILE A 3 -32.01 29.92 -37.95
CA ILE A 3 -30.56 30.17 -38.00
C ILE A 3 -29.93 30.12 -36.59
N GLU A 4 -30.63 30.61 -35.57
CA GLU A 4 -30.17 30.55 -34.17
C GLU A 4 -30.17 29.13 -33.64
N SER A 5 -31.20 28.33 -33.96
CA SER A 5 -31.27 26.91 -33.57
C SER A 5 -30.18 26.07 -34.23
N ILE A 6 -29.82 26.36 -35.48
CA ILE A 6 -28.70 25.70 -36.19
C ILE A 6 -27.36 26.11 -35.58
N GLY A 7 -27.18 27.39 -35.25
CA GLY A 7 -25.96 27.88 -34.58
C GLY A 7 -25.73 27.23 -33.20
N ILE A 8 -26.79 27.11 -32.39
CA ILE A 8 -26.73 26.43 -31.08
C ILE A 8 -26.38 24.94 -31.26
N GLY A 9 -26.97 24.27 -32.25
CA GLY A 9 -26.67 22.87 -32.57
C GLY A 9 -25.20 22.64 -32.95
N ILE A 10 -24.63 23.51 -33.80
CA ILE A 10 -23.22 23.42 -34.21
C ILE A 10 -22.28 23.63 -33.01
N VAL A 11 -22.55 24.62 -32.16
CA VAL A 11 -21.76 24.87 -30.94
C VAL A 11 -21.81 23.67 -30.00
N ALA A 12 -22.99 23.08 -29.78
CA ALA A 12 -23.12 21.89 -28.94
C ALA A 12 -22.32 20.70 -29.48
N VAL A 13 -22.36 20.45 -30.80
CA VAL A 13 -21.57 19.38 -31.44
C VAL A 13 -20.07 19.65 -31.31
N LEU A 14 -19.61 20.89 -31.53
CA LEU A 14 -18.20 21.26 -31.36
C LEU A 14 -17.73 21.09 -29.91
N LEU A 15 -18.57 21.44 -28.92
CA LEU A 15 -18.26 21.24 -27.51
C LEU A 15 -18.21 19.77 -27.12
N ILE A 16 -19.11 18.93 -27.67
CA ILE A 16 -19.08 17.48 -27.45
C ILE A 16 -17.84 16.87 -28.12
N ALA A 17 -17.52 17.26 -29.35
CA ALA A 17 -16.33 16.78 -30.06
C ALA A 17 -15.05 17.20 -29.36
N TRP A 18 -14.95 18.46 -28.94
CA TRP A 18 -13.85 18.97 -28.12
C TRP A 18 -13.76 18.22 -26.79
N GLY A 19 -14.87 18.04 -26.09
CA GLY A 19 -14.95 17.28 -24.85
C GLY A 19 -14.51 15.83 -25.03
N GLY A 20 -14.87 15.18 -26.14
CA GLY A 20 -14.43 13.83 -26.50
C GLY A 20 -12.94 13.76 -26.80
N LEU A 21 -12.39 14.74 -27.53
CA LEU A 21 -10.95 14.84 -27.81
C LEU A 21 -10.15 15.05 -26.52
N GLU A 22 -10.59 15.98 -25.67
CA GLU A 22 -9.96 16.28 -24.38
C GLU A 22 -10.04 15.08 -23.43
N TRP A 23 -11.19 14.41 -23.36
CA TRP A 23 -11.38 13.18 -22.59
C TRP A 23 -10.41 12.08 -23.04
N THR A 24 -10.30 11.88 -24.36
CA THR A 24 -9.37 10.90 -24.93
C THR A 24 -7.93 11.28 -24.66
N HIS A 25 -7.58 12.56 -24.76
CA HIS A 25 -6.24 13.09 -24.48
C HIS A 25 -5.83 12.86 -23.02
N ARG A 26 -6.71 13.21 -22.06
CA ARG A 26 -6.47 13.01 -20.62
C ARG A 26 -6.27 11.54 -20.25
N ARG A 27 -6.92 10.62 -20.98
CA ARG A 27 -6.81 9.16 -20.79
C ARG A 27 -5.58 8.53 -21.45
N ARG A 28 -4.77 9.28 -22.20
CA ARG A 28 -3.52 8.74 -22.76
C ARG A 28 -2.54 8.43 -21.65
N GLN A 29 -1.89 7.26 -21.75
CA GLN A 29 -0.84 6.84 -20.82
C GLN A 29 0.30 7.87 -20.75
N GLY A 30 0.65 8.52 -21.87
CA GLY A 30 1.63 9.62 -21.88
C GLY A 30 2.98 9.13 -21.38
N ASN A 31 3.46 9.68 -20.27
CA ASN A 31 4.74 9.32 -19.63
C ASN A 31 4.58 8.19 -18.59
N ALA A 32 3.59 7.31 -18.74
CA ALA A 32 3.40 6.21 -17.80
C ALA A 32 4.68 5.37 -17.71
N LEU A 33 5.16 5.19 -16.49
CA LEU A 33 6.33 4.40 -16.16
C LEU A 33 6.06 3.77 -14.79
N ASP A 34 6.02 2.46 -14.75
CA ASP A 34 5.68 1.71 -13.54
C ASP A 34 6.98 1.40 -12.80
N ALA A 35 7.14 1.93 -11.60
CA ALA A 35 8.19 1.51 -10.67
C ALA A 35 7.68 0.27 -9.92
N LEU A 36 8.21 -0.90 -10.27
CA LEU A 36 7.83 -2.18 -9.68
C LEU A 36 8.43 -2.32 -8.27
N PRO A 37 7.88 -3.16 -7.38
CA PRO A 37 8.53 -3.49 -6.12
C PRO A 37 9.97 -3.95 -6.37
N GLY A 38 10.91 -3.43 -5.60
CA GLY A 38 12.31 -3.77 -5.65
C GLY A 38 12.59 -5.15 -5.05
N ASN A 39 13.75 -5.70 -5.40
CA ASN A 39 14.26 -6.91 -4.76
C ASN A 39 15.42 -6.55 -3.84
N TRP A 40 15.26 -6.74 -2.53
CA TRP A 40 16.24 -6.35 -1.52
C TRP A 40 16.83 -7.55 -0.80
N GLN A 41 18.14 -7.51 -0.61
CA GLN A 41 18.87 -8.53 0.14
C GLN A 41 20.03 -7.92 0.92
N PHE A 42 20.44 -8.60 1.98
CA PHE A 42 21.70 -8.32 2.66
C PHE A 42 22.83 -8.99 1.88
N GLU A 43 23.84 -8.22 1.47
CA GLU A 43 25.12 -8.78 1.04
C GLU A 43 25.98 -9.14 2.26
N SER A 44 25.95 -8.28 3.30
CA SER A 44 26.60 -8.54 4.58
C SER A 44 25.75 -8.01 5.74
N ARG A 45 25.83 -8.69 6.88
CA ARG A 45 25.11 -8.31 8.11
C ARG A 45 26.00 -8.53 9.33
N GLU A 46 26.89 -7.60 9.56
CA GLU A 46 27.80 -7.59 10.70
C GLU A 46 27.26 -6.68 11.82
N PRO A 47 27.66 -6.87 13.09
CA PRO A 47 27.11 -6.10 14.22
C PRO A 47 27.21 -4.57 14.06
N GLN A 48 28.25 -4.09 13.36
CA GLN A 48 28.55 -2.67 13.18
C GLN A 48 28.45 -2.19 11.72
N HIS A 49 28.15 -3.09 10.77
CA HIS A 49 28.04 -2.77 9.36
C HIS A 49 26.98 -3.65 8.68
N TYR A 50 25.96 -3.01 8.12
CA TYR A 50 24.98 -3.66 7.25
C TYR A 50 25.19 -3.19 5.82
N GLN A 51 25.25 -4.14 4.88
CA GLN A 51 25.27 -3.85 3.46
C GLN A 51 24.00 -4.41 2.82
N LEU A 52 23.13 -3.51 2.37
CA LEU A 52 21.90 -3.85 1.65
C LEU A 52 22.05 -3.51 0.17
N VAL A 53 21.56 -4.41 -0.68
CA VAL A 53 21.46 -4.18 -2.12
C VAL A 53 20.03 -4.40 -2.57
N GLY A 54 19.49 -3.38 -3.22
CA GLY A 54 18.15 -3.36 -3.80
C GLY A 54 18.23 -3.20 -5.31
N GLU A 55 17.46 -4.00 -6.06
CA GLU A 55 17.24 -3.76 -7.49
C GLU A 55 15.87 -3.13 -7.72
N GLN A 56 15.86 -1.84 -8.08
CA GLN A 56 14.65 -1.11 -8.43
C GLN A 56 14.40 -1.20 -9.94
N THR A 57 13.26 -1.76 -10.35
CA THR A 57 12.90 -1.90 -11.77
C THR A 57 11.88 -0.83 -12.20
N PHE A 58 12.09 -0.28 -13.41
CA PHE A 58 11.18 0.65 -14.08
C PHE A 58 10.72 0.04 -15.41
N PHE A 59 9.40 -0.11 -15.56
CA PHE A 59 8.78 -0.69 -16.74
C PHE A 59 7.99 0.36 -17.51
N ASN A 60 8.15 0.42 -18.83
CA ASN A 60 7.31 1.25 -19.69
C ASN A 60 6.09 0.45 -20.19
N PRO A 61 4.89 0.63 -19.60
CA PRO A 61 3.70 -0.10 -20.00
C PRO A 61 3.15 0.31 -21.36
N THR A 62 3.59 1.47 -21.90
CA THR A 62 3.03 2.01 -23.13
C THR A 62 3.40 1.14 -24.34
N ARG A 63 2.53 1.14 -25.35
CA ARG A 63 2.67 0.30 -26.57
C ARG A 63 3.36 0.98 -27.76
N LYS A 64 3.51 2.31 -27.69
CA LYS A 64 3.97 3.12 -28.83
C LYS A 64 4.88 4.26 -28.43
N LEU A 65 4.98 4.55 -27.13
CA LEU A 65 5.72 5.71 -26.64
C LEU A 65 6.99 5.21 -25.97
N GLU A 66 8.06 5.96 -26.20
CA GLU A 66 9.25 5.85 -25.39
C GLU A 66 9.13 6.85 -24.24
N VAL A 67 9.59 6.45 -23.07
CA VAL A 67 9.60 7.29 -21.88
C VAL A 67 11.03 7.35 -21.40
N MET A 68 11.52 8.54 -21.12
CA MET A 68 12.89 8.73 -20.65
C MET A 68 12.94 8.92 -19.15
N ILE A 69 14.02 8.44 -18.54
CA ILE A 69 14.39 8.70 -17.14
C ILE A 69 15.64 9.57 -17.15
N PRO A 70 15.53 10.90 -17.32
CA PRO A 70 16.69 11.78 -17.39
C PRO A 70 17.40 11.95 -16.05
N GLU A 71 16.66 11.81 -14.94
CA GLU A 71 17.13 12.05 -13.58
C GLU A 71 16.60 10.94 -12.67
N LEU A 72 17.48 10.43 -11.79
CA LEU A 72 17.13 9.52 -10.71
C LEU A 72 18.04 9.81 -9.50
N SER A 73 17.44 9.88 -8.32
CA SER A 73 18.13 9.99 -7.04
C SER A 73 17.43 9.14 -5.98
N VAL A 74 18.15 8.83 -4.90
CA VAL A 74 17.64 8.00 -3.81
C VAL A 74 17.86 8.70 -2.48
N ASP A 75 16.79 8.86 -1.71
CA ASP A 75 16.84 9.32 -0.33
C ASP A 75 16.51 8.17 0.61
N VAL A 76 17.15 8.14 1.77
CA VAL A 76 16.93 7.11 2.80
C VAL A 76 16.54 7.74 4.13
N THR A 77 15.60 7.08 4.81
CA THR A 77 15.32 7.32 6.24
C THR A 77 15.48 6.01 6.99
N LEU A 78 16.36 5.99 8.00
CA LEU A 78 16.47 4.87 8.91
C LEU A 78 15.37 4.96 9.98
N LEU A 79 14.76 3.82 10.31
CA LEU A 79 13.78 3.70 11.39
C LEU A 79 14.37 2.82 12.48
N SER A 80 14.38 3.30 13.72
CA SER A 80 15.02 2.64 14.86
C SER A 80 14.13 2.66 16.10
N LYS A 81 14.37 1.75 17.05
CA LYS A 81 13.82 1.85 18.42
C LYS A 81 14.60 2.84 19.29
N GLY A 82 15.88 3.09 18.99
CA GLY A 82 16.73 4.01 19.74
C GLY A 82 17.37 5.07 18.86
N SER A 83 18.34 5.82 19.42
CA SER A 83 18.95 6.96 18.72
C SER A 83 19.73 6.54 17.47
N LEU A 84 19.72 7.43 16.47
CA LEU A 84 20.48 7.31 15.23
C LEU A 84 21.73 8.20 15.21
N ASP A 85 22.04 8.93 16.29
CA ASP A 85 23.10 9.95 16.30
C ASP A 85 24.49 9.42 15.91
N GLU A 86 24.77 8.14 16.21
CA GLU A 86 26.05 7.47 15.90
C GLU A 86 25.94 6.49 14.72
N ILE A 87 24.85 6.55 13.95
CA ILE A 87 24.62 5.71 12.79
C ILE A 87 24.74 6.56 11.54
N ASP A 88 25.73 6.23 10.70
CA ASP A 88 25.93 6.83 9.40
C ASP A 88 25.52 5.87 8.28
N TYR A 89 25.20 6.41 7.11
CA TYR A 89 24.94 5.58 5.94
C TYR A 89 25.46 6.23 4.65
N LYS A 90 25.81 5.38 3.68
CA LYS A 90 26.18 5.78 2.33
C LYS A 90 25.33 5.05 1.32
N ILE A 91 24.87 5.80 0.31
CA ILE A 91 24.11 5.25 -0.80
C ILE A 91 24.94 5.35 -2.06
N LYS A 92 24.95 4.28 -2.86
CA LYS A 92 25.43 4.29 -4.23
C LYS A 92 24.32 3.78 -5.14
N VAL A 93 24.04 4.54 -6.19
CA VAL A 93 23.13 4.12 -7.27
C VAL A 93 23.97 3.71 -8.46
N VAL A 94 23.70 2.54 -9.02
CA VAL A 94 24.38 2.01 -10.20
C VAL A 94 23.31 1.74 -11.26
N PRO A 95 23.32 2.45 -12.41
CA PRO A 95 22.41 2.16 -13.50
C PRO A 95 22.63 0.74 -14.03
N LYS A 96 21.54 0.00 -14.24
CA LYS A 96 21.54 -1.33 -14.84
C LYS A 96 20.71 -1.29 -16.12
N HIS A 97 21.19 -0.49 -17.07
CA HIS A 97 20.57 -0.38 -18.38
C HIS A 97 20.92 -1.62 -19.22
N PRO A 98 19.95 -2.24 -19.91
CA PRO A 98 20.22 -3.45 -20.70
C PRO A 98 21.24 -3.31 -21.83
N ASP A 99 21.45 -2.09 -22.34
CA ASP A 99 22.26 -1.77 -23.51
C ASP A 99 23.31 -0.67 -23.26
N ALA A 100 23.62 -0.37 -22.00
CA ALA A 100 24.65 0.61 -21.65
C ALA A 100 25.35 0.25 -20.33
N GLU A 101 26.69 0.32 -20.35
CA GLU A 101 27.51 0.08 -19.16
C GLU A 101 27.43 1.27 -18.17
N PRO A 102 27.39 0.99 -16.86
CA PRO A 102 27.41 2.04 -15.84
C PRO A 102 28.74 2.77 -15.82
N ARG A 103 28.69 4.05 -15.46
CA ARG A 103 29.90 4.85 -15.22
C ARG A 103 30.46 4.52 -13.83
N GLU A 104 31.79 4.57 -13.70
CA GLU A 104 32.49 4.31 -12.43
C GLU A 104 32.13 5.32 -11.32
N ASP A 105 31.81 6.56 -11.72
CA ASP A 105 31.44 7.67 -10.84
C ASP A 105 30.03 7.55 -10.23
N GLY A 106 29.25 6.53 -10.62
CA GLY A 106 27.88 6.34 -10.11
C GLY A 106 26.87 7.35 -10.65
N TYR A 107 27.20 8.08 -11.72
CA TYR A 107 26.29 9.02 -12.35
C TYR A 107 25.12 8.30 -13.06
N TRP A 108 23.89 8.66 -12.70
CA TRP A 108 22.71 8.29 -13.49
C TRP A 108 22.66 9.09 -14.78
N PHE A 109 22.92 8.45 -15.91
CA PHE A 109 22.77 9.08 -17.21
C PHE A 109 21.35 8.86 -17.76
N ALA A 110 20.87 9.83 -18.53
CA ALA A 110 19.53 9.79 -19.10
C ALA A 110 19.34 8.53 -19.94
N TYR A 111 18.26 7.79 -19.67
CA TYR A 111 17.96 6.55 -20.36
C TYR A 111 16.58 6.55 -21.01
N ILE A 112 16.49 5.94 -22.20
CA ILE A 112 15.24 5.80 -22.95
C ILE A 112 14.67 4.41 -22.69
N VAL A 113 13.58 4.33 -21.94
CA VAL A 113 12.85 3.07 -21.74
C VAL A 113 11.91 2.88 -22.92
N LYS A 114 12.29 1.97 -23.82
CA LYS A 114 11.49 1.62 -25.00
C LYS A 114 10.13 1.03 -24.60
N SER A 115 9.18 1.09 -25.52
CA SER A 115 7.85 0.54 -25.33
C SER A 115 7.89 -0.93 -24.89
N ARG A 116 7.16 -1.25 -23.81
CA ARG A 116 7.10 -2.62 -23.23
C ARG A 116 8.46 -3.17 -22.79
N TYR A 117 9.41 -2.28 -22.54
CA TYR A 117 10.75 -2.64 -22.06
C TYR A 117 10.94 -2.13 -20.63
N GLN A 118 12.03 -2.58 -20.01
CA GLN A 118 12.38 -2.20 -18.65
C GLN A 118 13.85 -1.85 -18.52
N THR A 119 14.16 -1.11 -17.46
CA THR A 119 15.51 -0.87 -16.97
C THR A 119 15.50 -0.99 -15.46
N SER A 120 16.67 -1.18 -14.84
CA SER A 120 16.78 -1.16 -13.38
C SER A 120 17.87 -0.20 -12.88
N ALA A 121 17.78 0.11 -11.59
CA ALA A 121 18.79 0.78 -10.80
C ALA A 121 19.16 -0.13 -9.63
N GLU A 122 20.44 -0.47 -9.51
CA GLU A 122 20.97 -1.16 -8.34
C GLU A 122 21.32 -0.12 -7.29
N ILE A 123 20.71 -0.23 -6.12
CA ILE A 123 20.86 0.68 -4.98
C ILE A 123 21.63 -0.07 -3.91
N LYS A 124 22.84 0.40 -3.61
CA LYS A 124 23.67 -0.12 -2.51
C LYS A 124 23.59 0.84 -1.34
N LEU A 125 23.20 0.32 -0.19
CA LEU A 125 23.11 1.05 1.06
C LEU A 125 24.04 0.42 2.08
N ASP A 126 25.10 1.15 2.42
CA ASP A 126 26.04 0.80 3.48
C ASP A 126 25.65 1.57 4.74
N ILE A 127 25.35 0.86 5.82
CA ILE A 127 24.98 1.45 7.12
C ILE A 127 26.03 1.05 8.14
N THR A 128 26.60 2.01 8.85
CA THR A 128 27.65 1.79 9.86
C THR A 128 27.30 2.45 11.17
N GLY A 129 27.62 1.80 12.29
CA GLY A 129 27.40 2.35 13.62
C GLY A 129 27.75 1.36 14.73
N PRO A 130 27.75 1.79 16.00
CA PRO A 130 28.18 0.95 17.12
C PRO A 130 27.19 -0.17 17.44
N ASP A 131 25.89 0.06 17.26
CA ASP A 131 24.83 -0.94 17.43
C ASP A 131 23.74 -0.75 16.36
N LEU A 132 23.70 -1.66 15.39
CA LEU A 132 22.69 -1.68 14.33
C LEU A 132 21.46 -2.54 14.67
N THR A 133 21.45 -3.26 15.80
CA THR A 133 20.36 -4.19 16.15
C THR A 133 19.06 -3.50 16.53
N GLN A 134 19.15 -2.21 16.89
CA GLN A 134 18.01 -1.34 17.15
C GLN A 134 17.27 -0.88 15.87
N LEU A 135 17.91 -0.98 14.71
CA LEU A 135 17.29 -0.63 13.43
C LEU A 135 16.13 -1.59 13.12
N LYS A 136 14.98 -1.02 12.82
CA LYS A 136 13.75 -1.73 12.47
C LYS A 136 13.62 -1.93 10.97
N ALA A 137 13.79 -0.85 10.21
CA ALA A 137 13.58 -0.81 8.78
C ALA A 137 14.31 0.38 8.15
N VAL A 138 14.42 0.36 6.82
CA VAL A 138 14.85 1.48 5.99
C VAL A 138 13.70 1.90 5.11
N TRP A 139 13.38 3.18 5.09
CA TRP A 139 12.48 3.76 4.10
C TRP A 139 13.29 4.38 2.96
N VAL A 140 13.24 3.75 1.80
CA VAL A 140 13.93 4.15 0.58
C VAL A 140 12.94 4.91 -0.31
N ARG A 141 13.31 6.11 -0.73
CA ARG A 141 12.56 6.94 -1.69
C ARG A 141 13.38 7.08 -2.96
N VAL A 142 12.94 6.41 -4.01
CA VAL A 142 13.55 6.53 -5.34
C VAL A 142 12.84 7.63 -6.10
N ASN A 143 13.45 8.80 -6.17
CA ASN A 143 12.92 9.94 -6.91
C ASN A 143 13.40 9.83 -8.36
N TYR A 144 12.48 9.94 -9.30
CA TYR A 144 12.82 9.86 -10.72
C TYR A 144 11.91 10.75 -11.54
N VAL A 145 12.45 11.21 -12.66
CA VAL A 145 11.68 11.98 -13.64
C VAL A 145 11.22 11.04 -14.75
N SER A 146 9.94 11.08 -15.08
CA SER A 146 9.42 10.51 -16.33
C SER A 146 9.23 11.62 -17.35
N TYR A 147 9.97 11.54 -18.46
CA TYR A 147 9.97 12.53 -19.53
C TYR A 147 9.41 11.94 -20.82
N GLY A 148 8.56 12.69 -21.52
CA GLY A 148 7.84 12.22 -22.70
C GLY A 148 6.76 13.21 -23.16
N PRO A 149 5.71 12.75 -23.87
CA PRO A 149 4.68 13.62 -24.44
C PRO A 149 3.91 14.51 -23.45
N LYS A 150 3.87 14.15 -22.16
CA LYS A 150 3.28 14.98 -21.09
C LYS A 150 4.28 15.95 -20.44
N GLY A 151 5.48 16.11 -21.02
CA GLY A 151 6.54 16.96 -20.50
C GLY A 151 7.34 16.26 -19.40
N ARG A 152 7.72 17.02 -18.36
CA ARG A 152 8.50 16.53 -17.22
C ARG A 152 7.56 16.22 -16.05
N ILE A 153 7.58 14.98 -15.57
CA ILE A 153 6.79 14.56 -14.41
C ILE A 153 7.73 13.97 -13.37
N GLU A 154 7.75 14.58 -12.19
CA GLU A 154 8.42 14.05 -11.01
C GLU A 154 7.59 12.94 -10.38
N ASN A 155 8.26 11.86 -10.02
CA ASN A 155 7.70 10.71 -9.35
C ASN A 155 8.61 10.31 -8.18
N THR A 156 8.00 9.68 -7.18
CA THR A 156 8.72 9.03 -6.09
C THR A 156 8.15 7.62 -5.94
N HIS A 157 9.01 6.62 -6.03
CA HIS A 157 8.69 5.26 -5.58
C HIS A 157 9.11 5.13 -4.12
N HIS A 158 8.21 4.59 -3.30
CA HIS A 158 8.45 4.40 -1.87
C HIS A 158 8.55 2.92 -1.57
N GLU A 159 9.63 2.54 -0.90
CA GLU A 159 9.87 1.16 -0.52
C GLU A 159 10.36 1.10 0.93
N VAL A 160 9.81 0.19 1.71
CA VAL A 160 10.21 0.00 3.10
C VAL A 160 10.86 -1.37 3.21
N VAL A 161 12.11 -1.41 3.65
CA VAL A 161 12.91 -2.64 3.74
C VAL A 161 13.08 -3.00 5.22
N PRO A 162 12.51 -4.12 5.70
CA PRO A 162 12.67 -4.54 7.09
C PRO A 162 14.12 -5.00 7.37
N LEU A 163 14.68 -4.52 8.48
CA LEU A 163 16.04 -4.87 8.92
C LEU A 163 16.05 -5.87 10.08
N ARG A 164 14.97 -5.91 10.86
CA ARG A 164 14.86 -6.76 12.05
C ARG A 164 13.75 -7.79 11.90
N PHE A 165 14.11 -9.04 12.11
CA PHE A 165 13.22 -10.19 12.01
C PHE A 165 13.21 -10.94 13.35
N PRO A 166 12.05 -11.08 14.01
CA PRO A 166 11.91 -11.96 15.18
C PRO A 166 12.29 -13.40 14.83
N ASP A 167 12.80 -14.15 15.81
CA ASP A 167 13.05 -15.58 15.66
C ASP A 167 11.70 -16.33 15.65
N PRO A 168 11.34 -17.01 14.55
CA PRO A 168 10.07 -17.72 14.48
C PRO A 168 9.95 -18.95 15.39
N GLN A 169 11.05 -19.38 16.03
CA GLN A 169 11.03 -20.50 16.99
C GLN A 169 10.96 -20.03 18.45
N GLU A 170 10.99 -18.72 18.70
CA GLU A 170 10.91 -18.17 20.05
C GLU A 170 9.61 -18.62 20.74
N ALA A 171 9.70 -19.04 22.01
CA ALA A 171 8.54 -19.51 22.74
C ALA A 171 7.59 -18.34 23.09
N LEU A 172 6.44 -18.30 22.43
CA LEU A 172 5.41 -17.28 22.62
C LEU A 172 4.38 -17.68 23.68
N GLN A 173 3.72 -16.67 24.27
CA GLN A 173 2.76 -16.85 25.37
C GLN A 173 1.32 -16.88 24.85
N TRP A 174 0.65 -18.02 25.01
CA TRP A 174 -0.78 -18.17 24.74
C TRP A 174 -1.61 -17.44 25.81
N ARG A 175 -2.68 -16.77 25.37
CA ARG A 175 -3.62 -16.03 26.23
C ARG A 175 -4.98 -16.71 26.16
N SER A 176 -5.59 -16.97 27.31
CA SER A 176 -6.96 -17.51 27.36
C SER A 176 -7.97 -16.44 26.95
N VAL A 177 -8.91 -16.81 26.09
CA VAL A 177 -10.04 -15.97 25.66
C VAL A 177 -11.34 -16.78 25.71
N ALA A 178 -12.47 -16.12 25.52
CA ALA A 178 -13.72 -16.84 25.37
C ALA A 178 -13.67 -17.71 24.10
N GLY A 179 -14.03 -18.99 24.24
CA GLY A 179 -14.03 -19.98 23.15
C GLY A 179 -12.68 -20.66 22.85
N GLY A 180 -11.57 -20.29 23.50
CA GLY A 180 -10.27 -20.92 23.23
C GLY A 180 -9.06 -20.20 23.80
N GLN A 181 -7.95 -20.29 23.08
CA GLN A 181 -6.71 -19.56 23.34
C GLN A 181 -6.28 -18.78 22.10
N VAL A 182 -5.58 -17.67 22.31
CA VAL A 182 -4.98 -16.87 21.24
C VAL A 182 -3.49 -16.68 21.46
N LEU A 183 -2.76 -16.63 20.35
CA LEU A 183 -1.34 -16.35 20.32
C LEU A 183 -1.10 -15.16 19.39
N PRO A 184 -0.83 -13.96 19.94
CA PRO A 184 -0.31 -12.85 19.15
C PRO A 184 1.10 -13.18 18.67
N VAL A 185 1.32 -13.11 17.37
CA VAL A 185 2.56 -13.54 16.73
C VAL A 185 3.35 -12.30 16.30
N PRO A 186 4.54 -12.03 16.87
CA PRO A 186 5.36 -10.91 16.47
C PRO A 186 5.97 -11.16 15.10
N THR A 187 5.93 -10.13 14.24
CA THR A 187 6.56 -10.15 12.93
C THR A 187 7.63 -9.07 12.84
N HIS A 188 8.39 -9.09 11.74
CA HIS A 188 9.06 -7.85 11.33
C HIS A 188 8.01 -6.82 10.88
N LEU A 189 8.43 -5.58 10.60
CA LEU A 189 7.54 -4.60 9.98
C LEU A 189 7.11 -5.12 8.61
N LEU A 190 5.85 -5.54 8.45
CA LEU A 190 5.34 -6.09 7.20
C LEU A 190 5.27 -5.00 6.12
N THR A 191 5.69 -5.33 4.91
CA THR A 191 5.88 -4.37 3.79
C THR A 191 5.39 -4.95 2.46
N GLN A 192 5.51 -4.19 1.37
CA GLN A 192 5.20 -4.67 0.02
C GLN A 192 6.12 -5.81 -0.47
N LEU A 193 7.19 -6.11 0.26
CA LEU A 193 8.12 -7.20 -0.03
C LEU A 193 7.64 -8.54 0.50
N ASP A 194 6.55 -8.54 1.28
CA ASP A 194 6.02 -9.72 1.96
C ASP A 194 4.71 -10.21 1.33
N THR A 195 4.42 -11.50 1.50
CA THR A 195 3.13 -12.09 1.15
C THR A 195 2.49 -12.72 2.38
N CYS A 196 1.15 -12.70 2.46
CA CYS A 196 0.46 -13.32 3.60
C CYS A 196 0.82 -14.81 3.78
N PRO A 197 0.84 -15.65 2.72
CA PRO A 197 1.25 -17.05 2.87
C PRO A 197 2.67 -17.21 3.42
N ASP A 198 3.63 -16.41 2.96
CA ASP A 198 5.02 -16.48 3.44
C ASP A 198 5.15 -16.06 4.90
N ILE A 199 4.42 -15.02 5.33
CA ILE A 199 4.38 -14.58 6.73
C ILE A 199 3.76 -15.66 7.63
N VAL A 200 2.65 -16.28 7.21
CA VAL A 200 2.02 -17.38 7.96
C VAL A 200 2.95 -18.59 8.02
N ARG A 201 3.59 -18.95 6.90
CA ARG A 201 4.57 -20.04 6.86
C ARG A 201 5.74 -19.78 7.79
N ARG A 202 6.28 -18.57 7.77
CA ARG A 202 7.45 -18.18 8.56
C ARG A 202 7.13 -18.11 10.05
N TYR A 203 6.12 -17.34 10.44
CA TYR A 203 5.91 -16.95 11.85
C TYR A 203 4.82 -17.73 12.57
N VAL A 204 3.84 -18.29 11.86
CA VAL A 204 2.68 -18.94 12.48
C VAL A 204 2.83 -20.46 12.52
N SER A 205 3.30 -21.04 11.42
CA SER A 205 3.41 -22.50 11.27
C SER A 205 4.25 -23.18 12.37
N PRO A 206 5.34 -22.58 12.91
CA PRO A 206 6.07 -23.18 14.04
C PRO A 206 5.24 -23.38 15.32
N HIS A 207 4.14 -22.63 15.48
CA HIS A 207 3.28 -22.66 16.68
C HIS A 207 1.90 -23.29 16.44
N ALA A 208 1.56 -23.53 15.17
CA ALA A 208 0.23 -23.95 14.75
C ALA A 208 0.02 -25.46 14.81
N GLN A 209 -1.24 -25.86 15.03
CA GLN A 209 -1.73 -27.23 15.01
C GLN A 209 -2.93 -27.35 14.06
N PRO A 210 -3.23 -28.55 13.54
CA PRO A 210 -4.44 -28.77 12.77
C PRO A 210 -5.69 -28.33 13.54
N GLY A 211 -6.53 -27.52 12.90
CA GLY A 211 -7.73 -26.94 13.51
C GLY A 211 -7.54 -25.53 14.08
N ASP A 212 -6.30 -25.03 14.17
CA ASP A 212 -6.06 -23.63 14.48
C ASP A 212 -6.49 -22.71 13.31
N ILE A 213 -6.82 -21.46 13.64
CA ILE A 213 -7.25 -20.42 12.69
C ILE A 213 -6.29 -19.25 12.78
N VAL A 214 -5.67 -18.87 11.67
CA VAL A 214 -4.82 -17.67 11.61
C VAL A 214 -5.66 -16.44 11.24
N THR A 215 -5.45 -15.34 11.96
CA THR A 215 -6.09 -14.06 11.65
C THR A 215 -5.04 -13.00 11.39
N ILE A 216 -5.26 -12.17 10.38
CA ILE A 216 -4.35 -11.08 9.99
C ILE A 216 -5.15 -9.78 9.94
N GLY A 217 -4.59 -8.70 10.50
CA GLY A 217 -5.21 -7.38 10.45
C GLY A 217 -5.40 -6.86 9.01
N GLU A 218 -6.46 -6.09 8.78
CA GLU A 218 -6.79 -5.45 7.50
C GLU A 218 -5.59 -4.64 6.94
N THR A 219 -5.08 -3.70 7.73
CA THR A 219 -4.03 -2.76 7.31
C THR A 219 -2.73 -3.46 6.90
N PRO A 220 -2.17 -4.41 7.68
CA PRO A 220 -1.02 -5.20 7.23
C PRO A 220 -1.21 -5.93 5.90
N VAL A 221 -2.40 -6.48 5.64
CA VAL A 221 -2.68 -7.14 4.35
C VAL A 221 -2.65 -6.12 3.22
N ALA A 222 -3.29 -4.95 3.41
CA ALA A 222 -3.25 -3.87 2.43
C ALA A 222 -1.82 -3.37 2.15
N ILE A 223 -0.99 -3.25 3.18
CA ILE A 223 0.42 -2.88 3.06
C ILE A 223 1.18 -3.92 2.22
N MET A 224 1.03 -5.22 2.53
CA MET A 224 1.67 -6.29 1.74
C MET A 224 1.20 -6.33 0.29
N GLN A 225 -0.03 -5.91 0.01
CA GLN A 225 -0.55 -5.77 -1.35
C GLN A 225 -0.10 -4.49 -2.06
N GLY A 226 0.73 -3.64 -1.43
CA GLY A 226 1.18 -2.38 -2.01
C GLY A 226 0.09 -1.32 -2.12
N ARG A 227 -1.00 -1.43 -1.34
CA ARG A 227 -2.15 -0.53 -1.40
C ARG A 227 -1.97 0.70 -0.51
N ILE A 228 -0.76 1.28 -0.56
CA ILE A 228 -0.40 2.47 0.18
C ILE A 228 0.06 3.57 -0.77
N PHE A 229 -0.30 4.82 -0.45
CA PHE A 229 -0.03 5.96 -1.29
C PHE A 229 0.45 7.12 -0.44
N HIS A 230 1.70 7.53 -0.64
CA HIS A 230 2.20 8.72 0.02
C HIS A 230 1.54 9.95 -0.61
N PRO A 231 1.08 10.96 0.16
CA PRO A 231 0.40 12.14 -0.37
C PRO A 231 1.17 12.87 -1.47
N SER A 232 2.51 12.85 -1.46
CA SER A 232 3.33 13.47 -2.52
C SER A 232 3.15 12.82 -3.90
N THR A 233 2.70 11.56 -3.95
CA THR A 233 2.48 10.80 -5.20
C THR A 233 1.07 10.98 -5.75
N ILE A 234 0.17 11.61 -4.99
CA ILE A 234 -1.22 11.83 -5.37
C ILE A 234 -1.37 13.25 -5.89
N LYS A 235 -2.05 13.39 -7.03
CA LYS A 235 -2.40 14.70 -7.62
C LYS A 235 -3.91 14.90 -7.53
N PRO A 236 -4.43 15.57 -6.49
CA PRO A 236 -5.86 15.79 -6.34
C PRO A 236 -6.44 16.59 -7.52
N GLY A 237 -7.45 16.02 -8.16
CA GLY A 237 -8.22 16.64 -9.22
C GLY A 237 -9.41 17.42 -8.69
N TRP A 238 -10.17 18.00 -9.61
CA TRP A 238 -11.29 18.90 -9.29
C TRP A 238 -12.34 18.26 -8.37
N VAL A 239 -12.74 17.01 -8.63
CA VAL A 239 -13.74 16.31 -7.81
C VAL A 239 -13.25 16.17 -6.37
N ALA A 240 -12.01 15.69 -6.20
CA ALA A 240 -11.45 15.48 -4.87
C ALA A 240 -11.32 16.79 -4.09
N GLN A 241 -10.81 17.86 -4.71
CA GLN A 241 -10.64 19.15 -4.05
C GLN A 241 -11.96 19.82 -3.64
N ARG A 242 -13.08 19.50 -4.30
CA ARG A 242 -14.38 20.13 -4.01
C ARG A 242 -15.23 19.34 -3.04
N LEU A 243 -15.25 18.02 -3.15
CA LEU A 243 -16.13 17.19 -2.34
C LEU A 243 -15.70 17.11 -0.88
N VAL A 244 -14.40 17.22 -0.59
CA VAL A 244 -13.82 17.07 0.76
C VAL A 244 -14.45 17.99 1.81
N TYR A 245 -14.81 19.22 1.44
CA TYR A 245 -15.39 20.20 2.36
C TYR A 245 -16.81 19.84 2.85
N PHE A 246 -17.43 18.81 2.28
CA PHE A 246 -18.74 18.33 2.66
C PHE A 246 -18.69 17.09 3.59
N PHE A 247 -17.49 16.57 3.87
CA PHE A 247 -17.28 15.48 4.81
C PHE A 247 -16.93 16.00 6.20
N LEU A 248 -17.19 15.21 7.24
CA LEU A 248 -16.78 15.55 8.60
C LEU A 248 -15.25 15.52 8.68
N PRO A 249 -14.60 16.46 9.40
CA PRO A 249 -13.13 16.52 9.48
C PRO A 249 -12.46 15.25 9.98
N THR A 250 -13.18 14.41 10.71
CA THR A 250 -12.70 13.12 11.24
C THR A 250 -12.78 11.98 10.21
N SER A 251 -13.22 12.25 8.99
CA SER A 251 -13.29 11.25 7.92
C SER A 251 -12.01 11.24 7.10
N SER A 252 -11.51 10.06 6.76
CA SER A 252 -10.39 9.86 5.84
C SER A 252 -10.67 10.39 4.42
N LEU A 253 -11.93 10.71 4.10
CA LEU A 253 -12.35 11.34 2.84
C LEU A 253 -12.48 12.87 2.96
N ALA A 254 -12.12 13.47 4.09
CA ALA A 254 -12.11 14.92 4.29
C ALA A 254 -10.82 15.60 3.81
N THR A 255 -9.87 14.85 3.25
CA THR A 255 -8.67 15.40 2.61
C THR A 255 -8.68 15.17 1.10
N ALA A 256 -8.05 16.08 0.36
CA ALA A 256 -8.00 16.02 -1.09
C ALA A 256 -7.25 14.79 -1.61
N CYS A 257 -6.21 14.33 -0.90
CA CYS A 257 -5.49 13.12 -1.27
C CYS A 257 -6.32 11.87 -0.97
N GLY A 258 -6.93 11.75 0.21
CA GLY A 258 -7.80 10.62 0.56
C GLY A 258 -9.04 10.52 -0.35
N MET A 259 -9.67 11.64 -0.70
CA MET A 259 -10.76 11.63 -1.69
C MET A 259 -10.24 11.28 -3.10
N GLN A 260 -9.02 11.72 -3.47
CA GLN A 260 -8.47 11.41 -4.78
C GLN A 260 -8.14 9.91 -4.92
N THR A 261 -7.72 9.21 -3.86
CA THR A 261 -7.51 7.76 -3.92
C THR A 261 -8.83 7.04 -4.20
N LEU A 262 -9.94 7.43 -3.57
CA LEU A 262 -11.26 6.91 -3.89
C LEU A 262 -11.65 7.18 -5.35
N VAL A 263 -11.41 8.41 -5.83
CA VAL A 263 -11.66 8.81 -7.22
C VAL A 263 -10.83 8.00 -8.22
N ASN A 264 -9.60 7.63 -7.87
CA ASN A 264 -8.74 6.82 -8.73
C ASN A 264 -9.28 5.40 -8.90
N ILE A 265 -9.87 4.83 -7.85
CA ILE A 265 -10.44 3.47 -7.85
C ILE A 265 -11.80 3.45 -8.56
N GLU A 266 -12.69 4.36 -8.15
CA GLU A 266 -14.13 4.29 -8.48
C GLU A 266 -14.51 5.18 -9.66
N GLY A 267 -13.62 6.09 -10.02
CA GLY A 267 -13.82 7.06 -11.08
C GLY A 267 -14.52 8.33 -10.60
N PRO A 268 -14.15 9.50 -11.16
CA PRO A 268 -14.66 10.79 -10.71
C PRO A 268 -16.18 10.94 -10.86
N VAL A 269 -16.77 10.34 -11.91
CA VAL A 269 -18.21 10.43 -12.18
C VAL A 269 -19.00 9.67 -11.13
N ARG A 270 -18.58 8.43 -10.80
CA ARG A 270 -19.25 7.60 -9.79
C ARG A 270 -19.21 8.27 -8.42
N VAL A 271 -18.04 8.74 -8.00
CA VAL A 271 -17.87 9.42 -6.71
C VAL A 271 -18.73 10.68 -6.63
N PHE A 272 -18.75 11.49 -7.70
CA PHE A 272 -19.58 12.69 -7.75
C PHE A 272 -21.08 12.36 -7.68
N LEU A 273 -21.57 11.39 -8.46
CA LEU A 273 -22.98 10.98 -8.41
C LEU A 273 -23.36 10.36 -7.07
N ALA A 274 -22.49 9.54 -6.48
CA ALA A 274 -22.67 8.97 -5.14
C ALA A 274 -22.79 10.08 -4.08
N PHE A 275 -22.00 11.15 -4.22
CA PHE A 275 -22.09 12.32 -3.37
C PHE A 275 -23.43 13.04 -3.52
N VAL A 276 -23.85 13.35 -4.75
CA VAL A 276 -25.12 14.05 -5.02
C VAL A 276 -26.30 13.24 -4.49
N VAL A 277 -26.38 11.95 -4.82
CA VAL A 277 -27.47 11.07 -4.35
C VAL A 277 -27.40 10.89 -2.84
N GLY A 278 -26.20 10.75 -2.26
CA GLY A 278 -26.00 10.66 -0.83
C GLY A 278 -26.47 11.91 -0.08
N ALA A 279 -26.21 13.10 -0.62
CA ALA A 279 -26.67 14.37 -0.08
C ALA A 279 -28.21 14.47 -0.10
N ILE A 280 -28.83 14.12 -1.23
CA ILE A 280 -30.30 14.08 -1.35
C ILE A 280 -30.90 13.10 -0.34
N ALA A 281 -30.37 11.87 -0.26
CA ALA A 281 -30.89 10.87 0.65
C ALA A 281 -30.74 11.27 2.13
N LYS A 282 -29.66 11.99 2.49
CA LYS A 282 -29.47 12.54 3.83
C LYS A 282 -30.55 13.58 4.19
N VAL A 283 -31.00 14.38 3.22
CA VAL A 283 -32.16 15.30 3.40
C VAL A 283 -33.44 14.51 3.73
N PHE A 284 -33.61 13.33 3.15
CA PHE A 284 -34.71 12.41 3.45
C PHE A 284 -34.43 11.47 4.64
N GLY A 285 -33.45 11.77 5.49
CA GLY A 285 -33.14 11.02 6.71
C GLY A 285 -32.35 9.72 6.52
N GLN A 286 -31.90 9.41 5.31
CA GLN A 286 -31.09 8.22 5.02
C GLN A 286 -29.59 8.54 5.00
N ALA A 287 -28.94 8.41 6.16
CA ALA A 287 -27.49 8.56 6.27
C ALA A 287 -26.72 7.40 5.60
N GLY A 288 -25.48 7.67 5.16
CA GLY A 288 -24.55 6.64 4.70
C GLY A 288 -24.77 6.10 3.27
N VAL A 289 -25.72 6.68 2.50
CA VAL A 289 -25.96 6.32 1.09
C VAL A 289 -24.73 6.55 0.21
N PHE A 290 -23.96 7.62 0.46
CA PHE A 290 -22.70 7.89 -0.23
C PHE A 290 -21.80 6.64 -0.22
N TYR A 291 -21.50 6.08 0.95
CA TYR A 291 -20.63 4.92 1.10
C TYR A 291 -21.17 3.63 0.48
N ARG A 292 -22.50 3.53 0.24
CA ARG A 292 -23.08 2.40 -0.48
C ARG A 292 -22.89 2.51 -1.99
N LEU A 293 -22.92 3.74 -2.51
CA LEU A 293 -22.81 4.00 -3.94
C LEU A 293 -21.36 4.20 -4.40
N ALA A 294 -20.54 4.79 -3.55
CA ALA A 294 -19.13 5.10 -3.81
C ALA A 294 -18.21 3.87 -3.77
N GLY A 295 -18.73 2.68 -3.50
CA GLY A 295 -17.95 1.43 -3.48
C GLY A 295 -17.46 1.03 -2.08
N GLU A 296 -17.04 -0.22 -1.95
CA GLU A 296 -16.66 -0.81 -0.66
C GLU A 296 -15.43 -0.14 -0.05
N GLN A 297 -14.48 0.25 -0.91
CA GLN A 297 -13.24 0.94 -0.52
C GLN A 297 -13.50 2.29 0.15
N ALA A 298 -14.62 2.96 -0.13
CA ALA A 298 -14.97 4.24 0.51
C ALA A 298 -15.04 4.16 2.05
N ARG A 299 -15.23 2.97 2.62
CA ARG A 299 -15.25 2.74 4.07
C ARG A 299 -13.94 2.20 4.63
N LEU A 300 -13.02 1.79 3.77
CA LEU A 300 -11.78 1.12 4.14
C LEU A 300 -10.54 2.01 3.93
N ILE A 301 -10.69 3.13 3.23
CA ILE A 301 -9.61 4.11 3.10
C ILE A 301 -9.30 4.69 4.46
N ASP A 302 -8.06 4.52 4.88
CA ASP A 302 -7.46 5.22 6.01
C ASP A 302 -6.51 6.29 5.49
N ASP A 303 -6.62 7.50 6.03
CA ASP A 303 -5.79 8.62 5.60
C ASP A 303 -4.46 8.60 6.37
N VAL A 304 -3.62 9.61 6.19
CA VAL A 304 -2.45 9.80 7.04
C VAL A 304 -2.86 9.82 8.51
N THR A 305 -1.97 9.36 9.40
CA THR A 305 -2.18 9.08 10.83
C THR A 305 -2.94 7.77 11.10
N GLY A 306 -2.45 6.94 12.03
CA GLY A 306 -3.17 5.73 12.48
C GLY A 306 -2.42 4.41 12.30
N THR A 307 -1.31 4.39 11.58
CA THR A 307 -0.50 3.17 11.34
C THR A 307 0.92 3.30 11.91
N LEU A 308 1.71 2.22 11.83
CA LEU A 308 3.12 2.23 12.24
C LEU A 308 3.99 3.09 11.30
N PRO A 309 5.00 3.81 11.80
CA PRO A 309 5.99 4.44 10.95
C PRO A 309 6.71 3.46 10.01
N PRO A 310 6.93 3.84 8.73
CA PRO A 310 6.65 5.15 8.14
C PRO A 310 5.25 5.25 7.51
N PHE A 311 4.43 4.20 7.61
CA PHE A 311 3.12 4.12 6.97
C PHE A 311 2.13 5.12 7.56
N ASP A 312 2.39 5.66 8.75
CA ASP A 312 1.62 6.79 9.33
C ASP A 312 1.60 8.04 8.43
N GLN A 313 2.54 8.13 7.48
CA GLN A 313 2.61 9.19 6.47
C GLN A 313 1.96 8.80 5.13
N PHE A 314 1.26 7.66 5.05
CA PHE A 314 0.65 7.14 3.85
C PHE A 314 -0.87 7.04 4.02
N ILE A 315 -1.58 7.19 2.89
CA ILE A 315 -2.96 6.76 2.77
C ILE A 315 -2.96 5.25 2.51
N VAL A 316 -3.69 4.49 3.31
CA VAL A 316 -3.81 3.03 3.17
C VAL A 316 -5.22 2.70 2.68
N LEU A 317 -5.33 1.92 1.60
CA LEU A 317 -6.63 1.42 1.16
C LEU A 317 -6.97 0.12 1.89
N GLY A 318 -8.23 -0.30 1.87
CA GLY A 318 -8.58 -1.66 2.30
C GLY A 318 -8.02 -2.72 1.35
N PRO A 319 -7.79 -3.96 1.80
CA PRO A 319 -7.28 -5.06 0.99
C PRO A 319 -8.04 -5.26 -0.32
N ASP A 320 -7.31 -5.67 -1.35
CA ASP A 320 -7.87 -6.16 -2.61
C ASP A 320 -8.16 -7.66 -2.50
N ASP A 321 -9.35 -8.08 -2.94
CA ASP A 321 -9.78 -9.49 -2.93
C ASP A 321 -9.34 -10.27 -1.66
N PRO A 322 -9.79 -9.86 -0.47
CA PRO A 322 -9.40 -10.52 0.79
C PRO A 322 -9.80 -12.00 0.83
N GLN A 323 -10.81 -12.43 0.05
CA GLN A 323 -11.19 -13.83 -0.04
C GLN A 323 -10.09 -14.65 -0.72
N LYS A 324 -9.54 -14.18 -1.84
CA LYS A 324 -8.42 -14.84 -2.50
C LYS A 324 -7.20 -14.99 -1.59
N VAL A 325 -6.94 -14.00 -0.73
CA VAL A 325 -5.83 -14.06 0.22
C VAL A 325 -6.03 -15.19 1.24
N VAL A 326 -7.21 -15.28 1.87
CA VAL A 326 -7.46 -16.35 2.87
C VAL A 326 -7.50 -17.74 2.23
N ASP A 327 -8.01 -17.86 1.01
CA ASP A 327 -8.02 -19.12 0.26
C ASP A 327 -6.58 -19.55 -0.09
N GLN A 328 -5.72 -18.61 -0.46
CA GLN A 328 -4.30 -18.87 -0.74
C GLN A 328 -3.56 -19.30 0.53
N ILE A 329 -3.79 -18.64 1.67
CA ILE A 329 -3.22 -19.06 2.96
C ILE A 329 -3.62 -20.50 3.27
N GLN A 330 -4.91 -20.85 3.12
CA GLN A 330 -5.39 -22.21 3.38
C GLN A 330 -4.76 -23.24 2.45
N ALA A 331 -4.69 -22.94 1.16
CA ALA A 331 -4.10 -23.84 0.16
C ALA A 331 -2.61 -24.10 0.42
N GLU A 332 -1.86 -23.08 0.86
CA GLU A 332 -0.41 -23.16 1.01
C GLU A 332 0.06 -23.61 2.41
N THR A 333 -0.77 -23.45 3.44
CA THR A 333 -0.38 -23.73 4.84
C THR A 333 -1.28 -24.77 5.51
N GLY A 334 -2.45 -25.05 4.97
CA GLY A 334 -3.46 -25.93 5.57
C GLY A 334 -4.26 -25.30 6.71
N LEU A 335 -3.93 -24.08 7.14
CA LEU A 335 -4.63 -23.39 8.21
C LEU A 335 -5.90 -22.68 7.70
N ALA A 336 -6.97 -22.73 8.50
CA ALA A 336 -8.09 -21.81 8.29
C ALA A 336 -7.61 -20.37 8.52
N ALA A 337 -8.13 -19.41 7.76
CA ALA A 337 -7.65 -18.04 7.80
C ALA A 337 -8.80 -17.03 7.80
N ALA A 338 -8.58 -15.87 8.42
CA ALA A 338 -9.47 -14.72 8.33
C ALA A 338 -8.71 -13.39 8.28
N ILE A 339 -9.24 -12.44 7.50
CA ILE A 339 -8.78 -11.05 7.50
C ILE A 339 -9.77 -10.22 8.30
N VAL A 340 -9.26 -9.48 9.28
CA VAL A 340 -10.07 -8.83 10.31
C VAL A 340 -9.67 -7.38 10.50
N ASP A 341 -10.66 -6.53 10.72
CA ASP A 341 -10.50 -5.18 11.23
C ASP A 341 -11.01 -5.17 12.68
N VAL A 342 -10.09 -4.98 13.62
CA VAL A 342 -10.37 -4.97 15.06
C VAL A 342 -10.05 -3.57 15.57
N ASN A 343 -11.06 -2.90 16.14
CA ASN A 343 -10.87 -1.60 16.76
C ASN A 343 -11.00 -1.67 18.30
N ASP A 344 -10.49 -0.64 18.97
CA ASP A 344 -10.47 -0.52 20.43
C ASP A 344 -11.86 -0.43 21.06
N LEU A 345 -12.90 -0.18 20.26
CA LEU A 345 -14.30 -0.18 20.69
C LEU A 345 -14.89 -1.59 20.75
N LYS A 346 -14.04 -2.63 20.78
CA LYS A 346 -14.41 -4.05 20.84
C LYS A 346 -15.28 -4.51 19.66
N ARG A 347 -15.18 -3.82 18.52
CA ARG A 347 -15.84 -4.25 17.28
C ARG A 347 -14.82 -4.96 16.41
N VAL A 348 -15.15 -6.21 16.10
CA VAL A 348 -14.42 -7.04 15.14
C VAL A 348 -15.26 -7.08 13.87
N LYS A 349 -14.65 -6.74 12.75
CA LYS A 349 -15.24 -6.86 11.42
C LYS A 349 -14.42 -7.84 10.63
N ILE A 350 -15.03 -8.97 10.27
CA ILE A 350 -14.39 -9.96 9.40
C ILE A 350 -14.62 -9.52 7.95
N LEU A 351 -13.53 -9.25 7.23
CA LEU A 351 -13.59 -8.90 5.80
C LEU A 351 -13.73 -10.14 4.93
N SER A 352 -13.01 -11.20 5.28
CA SER A 352 -13.07 -12.50 4.61
C SER A 352 -12.57 -13.60 5.54
N ALA A 353 -13.02 -14.82 5.30
CA ALA A 353 -12.56 -16.00 6.00
C ALA A 353 -12.65 -17.23 5.10
N THR A 354 -11.81 -18.23 5.37
CA THR A 354 -11.85 -19.52 4.68
C THR A 354 -13.22 -20.17 4.84
N GLN A 355 -13.65 -20.94 3.82
CA GLN A 355 -14.94 -21.63 3.86
C GLN A 355 -15.05 -22.53 5.10
N GLY A 356 -16.15 -22.37 5.85
CA GLY A 356 -16.41 -23.15 7.06
C GLY A 356 -15.71 -22.65 8.33
N ALA A 357 -14.97 -21.53 8.28
CA ALA A 357 -14.39 -20.92 9.47
C ALA A 357 -15.48 -20.49 10.47
N PRO A 358 -15.31 -20.75 11.78
CA PRO A 358 -16.30 -20.42 12.80
C PRO A 358 -16.28 -18.90 13.11
N LEU A 359 -16.97 -18.10 12.30
CA LEU A 359 -16.98 -16.64 12.43
C LEU A 359 -17.34 -16.12 13.85
N PRO A 360 -18.35 -16.68 14.55
CA PRO A 360 -18.67 -16.23 15.90
C PRO A 360 -17.53 -16.44 16.90
N LEU A 361 -16.77 -17.53 16.75
CA LEU A 361 -15.60 -17.80 17.58
C LEU A 361 -14.48 -16.78 17.29
N ILE A 362 -14.25 -16.45 16.02
CA ILE A 362 -13.24 -15.46 15.62
C ILE A 362 -13.58 -14.08 16.21
N GLU A 363 -14.84 -13.65 16.08
CA GLU A 363 -15.30 -12.37 16.65
C GLU A 363 -15.18 -12.34 18.18
N GLU A 364 -15.50 -13.44 18.85
CA GLU A 364 -15.40 -13.54 20.31
C GLU A 364 -13.95 -13.55 20.79
N ALA A 365 -13.08 -14.34 20.15
CA ALA A 365 -11.66 -14.46 20.48
C ALA A 365 -10.89 -13.14 20.28
N LEU A 366 -11.26 -12.35 19.27
CA LEU A 366 -10.59 -11.09 18.94
C LEU A 366 -11.19 -9.85 19.62
N ARG A 367 -12.32 -10.00 20.34
CA ARG A 367 -13.06 -8.86 20.92
C ARG A 367 -12.23 -7.98 21.86
N SER A 368 -11.24 -8.56 22.54
CA SER A 368 -10.35 -7.83 23.44
C SER A 368 -9.11 -7.23 22.75
N ASN A 369 -9.06 -7.27 21.42
CA ASN A 369 -7.89 -6.91 20.61
C ASN A 369 -6.58 -7.56 21.11
N PRO A 370 -6.44 -8.91 21.02
CA PRO A 370 -5.25 -9.60 21.52
C PRO A 370 -3.96 -9.23 20.77
N ALA A 371 -4.05 -8.72 19.54
CA ALA A 371 -2.94 -8.17 18.76
C ALA A 371 -2.32 -6.90 19.40
N GLY A 372 -3.05 -6.28 20.34
CA GLY A 372 -2.63 -5.05 20.99
C GLY A 372 -2.60 -3.85 20.03
N ASN A 373 -1.80 -2.86 20.38
CA ASN A 373 -1.64 -1.66 19.58
C ASN A 373 -0.49 -1.80 18.57
N ALA A 374 -0.46 -0.90 17.59
CA ALA A 374 0.54 -0.82 16.53
C ALA A 374 1.99 -1.10 17.02
N ASP A 375 2.39 -0.51 18.15
CA ASP A 375 3.74 -0.62 18.72
C ASP A 375 4.16 -2.04 19.14
N GLU A 376 3.21 -2.95 19.37
CA GLU A 376 3.49 -4.35 19.74
C GLU A 376 3.99 -5.18 18.55
N GLN A 377 3.75 -4.73 17.30
CA GLN A 377 4.15 -5.42 16.07
C GLN A 377 3.66 -6.89 16.00
N THR A 378 2.44 -7.15 16.47
CA THR A 378 1.78 -8.47 16.35
C THR A 378 0.57 -8.44 15.40
N PRO A 379 0.76 -8.17 14.09
CA PRO A 379 -0.34 -8.04 13.12
C PRO A 379 -1.08 -9.35 12.85
N VAL A 380 -0.57 -10.47 13.37
CA VAL A 380 -1.10 -11.82 13.18
C VAL A 380 -1.46 -12.42 14.53
N VAL A 381 -2.65 -13.00 14.62
CA VAL A 381 -3.12 -13.73 15.82
C VAL A 381 -3.57 -15.12 15.42
N LEU A 382 -2.97 -16.13 16.04
CA LEU A 382 -3.38 -17.53 15.90
C LEU A 382 -4.42 -17.85 16.97
N ILE A 383 -5.56 -18.41 16.56
CA ILE A 383 -6.64 -18.82 17.44
C ILE A 383 -6.64 -20.35 17.52
N ARG A 384 -6.63 -20.88 18.74
CA ARG A 384 -6.84 -22.28 19.04
C ARG A 384 -8.19 -22.46 19.71
N PRO A 385 -9.21 -23.02 19.02
CA PRO A 385 -10.50 -23.31 19.62
C PRO A 385 -10.36 -24.30 20.79
N ASN A 386 -11.23 -24.18 21.79
CA ASN A 386 -11.37 -25.27 22.76
C ASN A 386 -11.83 -26.54 22.02
N GLN A 387 -11.21 -27.67 22.33
CA GLN A 387 -11.69 -28.96 21.82
C GLN A 387 -13.10 -29.17 22.36
N SER A 388 -14.09 -29.26 21.46
CA SER A 388 -15.46 -29.66 21.76
C SER A 388 -15.58 -31.16 21.95
#